data_AF-A0A1B6M7F6-F1
#
_entry.id   AF-A0A1B6M7F6-F1
#
_cell.length_a   1.000
_cell.length_b   1.000
_cell.length_c   1.000
_cell.angle_alpha   90.00
_cell.angle_beta   90.00
_cell.angle_gamma   90.00
#
_symmetry.space_group_name_H-M   'P 1'
#
loop_
_entity.id
_entity.type
_entity.pdbx_description
1 polymer ?
#
loop_
_entity_poly.entity_id
_entity_poly.type
_entity_poly.pdbx_seq_one_letter_code
_entity_poly.pdbx_strand_id
1 'polypeptide(L)'
;AKLEVDAEGRISFEEFLQLFRGTHTSPAPSHPHTPPSFQQQHLTSLDITSSGYVSSDVVADLWDAGGVVNAGGLLADLGVPHSGEVSLSSLAALLDEEVRSMANKSNQPSPSPQVNALTAALVLAQAHLKWTRSCLEQMTGERDKLHSDLAEANQRATLLAQEVDDRHARMERASQMQIKLLEQRHAEQVKQLSGQLTMDRDQLTAATLRLEKKLALQQEEEAKLRADLHSLQAECETMEKENQCLSEQLAECEGIKIRAEIDHLQIQQLQQRVQELESSSEQVQSLVEQLARLQAENTGLRDRNDELTIQVENLTARLNFSIACTITILSGSW
;
A
#
# COMPACT_ATOMS: atom_id res chain seq x y z
N ALA A 1 -4.59 -48.90 -33.84
CA ALA A 1 -3.47 -48.97 -32.88
C ALA A 1 -3.36 -50.42 -32.40
N LYS A 2 -2.14 -50.98 -32.35
CA LYS A 2 -1.93 -52.34 -31.84
C LYS A 2 -1.88 -52.23 -30.31
N LEU A 3 -2.85 -52.83 -29.63
CA LEU A 3 -2.92 -52.83 -28.17
C LEU A 3 -1.81 -53.75 -27.64
N GLU A 4 -0.98 -53.27 -26.73
CA GLU A 4 -0.11 -54.15 -25.95
C GLU A 4 -0.99 -54.85 -24.90
N VAL A 5 -0.79 -56.15 -24.80
CA VAL A 5 -1.52 -57.03 -23.90
C VAL A 5 -0.46 -57.65 -23.02
N ASP A 6 -0.59 -57.47 -21.71
CA ASP A 6 0.31 -58.07 -20.74
C ASP A 6 0.20 -59.61 -20.78
N ALA A 7 1.18 -60.32 -20.21
CA ALA A 7 1.32 -61.79 -20.35
C ALA A 7 0.10 -62.61 -19.87
N GLU A 8 -0.88 -61.97 -19.22
CA GLU A 8 -2.14 -62.56 -18.78
C GLU A 8 -3.36 -62.20 -19.67
N GLY A 9 -3.18 -61.55 -20.82
CA GLY A 9 -4.29 -61.27 -21.73
C GLY A 9 -5.15 -60.06 -21.33
N ARG A 10 -4.71 -59.24 -20.37
CA ARG A 10 -5.44 -58.06 -19.88
C ARG A 10 -4.94 -56.80 -20.60
N ILE A 11 -5.66 -55.70 -20.45
CA ILE A 11 -5.29 -54.40 -21.01
C ILE A 11 -5.35 -53.41 -19.85
N SER A 12 -4.35 -52.55 -19.73
CA SER A 12 -4.33 -51.55 -18.67
C SER A 12 -5.45 -50.51 -18.83
N PHE A 13 -5.95 -49.96 -17.72
CA PHE A 13 -7.01 -48.94 -17.76
C PHE A 13 -6.58 -47.68 -18.52
N GLU A 14 -5.29 -47.35 -18.51
CA GLU A 14 -4.72 -46.23 -19.26
C GLU A 14 -4.78 -46.47 -20.77
N GLU A 15 -4.46 -47.68 -21.23
CA GLU A 15 -4.57 -48.09 -22.64
C GLU A 15 -6.03 -48.20 -23.09
N PHE A 16 -6.92 -48.68 -22.22
CA PHE A 16 -8.36 -48.68 -22.46
C PHE A 16 -8.89 -47.25 -22.68
N LEU A 17 -8.41 -46.26 -21.91
CA LEU A 17 -8.77 -44.86 -22.12
C LEU A 17 -8.16 -44.25 -23.38
N GLN A 18 -7.02 -44.75 -23.86
CA GLN A 18 -6.46 -44.33 -25.15
C GLN A 18 -7.33 -44.73 -26.35
N LEU A 19 -8.12 -45.82 -26.26
CA LEU A 19 -9.10 -46.17 -27.30
C LEU A 19 -10.14 -45.06 -27.51
N PHE A 20 -10.54 -44.38 -26.43
CA PHE A 20 -11.54 -43.30 -26.49
C PHE A 20 -10.91 -41.94 -26.79
N ARG A 21 -9.67 -41.69 -26.35
CA ARG A 21 -8.97 -40.43 -26.63
C ARG A 21 -8.49 -40.31 -28.08
N GLY A 22 -8.19 -41.42 -28.75
CA GLY A 22 -7.69 -41.44 -30.14
C GLY A 22 -8.73 -41.30 -31.25
N THR A 23 -10.04 -41.35 -30.94
CA THR A 23 -11.13 -41.32 -31.94
C THR A 23 -11.91 -40.01 -31.98
N HIS A 24 -11.42 -38.94 -31.32
CA HIS A 24 -12.06 -37.63 -31.40
C HIS A 24 -11.53 -36.79 -32.57
N THR A 25 -11.78 -37.26 -33.79
CA THR A 25 -12.00 -36.36 -34.92
C THR A 25 -13.51 -36.28 -35.16
N SER A 26 -14.08 -35.13 -34.81
CA SER A 26 -15.49 -34.78 -34.96
C SER A 26 -16.04 -35.18 -36.34
N PRO A 27 -17.09 -36.02 -36.44
CA PRO A 27 -17.90 -36.08 -37.65
C PRO A 27 -19.03 -35.05 -37.55
N ALA A 28 -19.13 -34.21 -38.56
CA ALA A 28 -20.28 -33.37 -38.85
C ALA A 28 -21.58 -34.24 -38.91
N PRO A 29 -22.76 -33.64 -38.64
CA PRO A 29 -24.01 -34.39 -38.53
C PRO A 29 -24.41 -34.92 -39.91
N SER A 30 -24.17 -36.21 -40.13
CA SER A 30 -24.64 -36.94 -41.30
C SER A 30 -25.90 -37.70 -40.94
N HIS A 31 -26.90 -37.50 -41.79
CA HIS A 31 -28.22 -38.09 -41.97
C HIS A 31 -28.64 -39.31 -41.10
N PRO A 32 -29.92 -39.38 -40.71
CA PRO A 32 -30.46 -40.54 -40.02
C PRO A 32 -30.37 -41.79 -40.90
N HIS A 33 -29.53 -42.74 -40.48
CA HIS A 33 -29.49 -44.10 -41.00
C HIS A 33 -30.82 -44.80 -40.71
N THR A 34 -31.57 -45.04 -41.77
CA THR A 34 -32.72 -45.95 -41.78
C THR A 34 -32.20 -47.40 -41.71
N PRO A 35 -32.72 -48.27 -40.83
CA PRO A 35 -32.32 -49.67 -40.83
C PRO A 35 -32.85 -50.36 -42.11
N PRO A 36 -32.15 -51.38 -42.63
CA PRO A 36 -32.62 -52.12 -43.78
C PRO A 36 -33.88 -52.89 -43.36
N SER A 37 -35.02 -52.54 -43.96
CA SER A 37 -36.23 -53.34 -43.84
C SER A 37 -35.93 -54.76 -44.29
N PHE A 38 -36.04 -55.69 -43.35
CA PHE A 38 -36.09 -57.11 -43.60
C PHE A 38 -37.22 -57.37 -44.60
N GLN A 39 -36.88 -57.64 -45.87
CA GLN A 39 -37.83 -58.15 -46.85
C GLN A 39 -38.18 -59.58 -46.47
N GLN A 40 -39.18 -59.71 -45.62
CA GLN A 40 -39.86 -60.96 -45.36
C GLN A 40 -40.95 -61.09 -46.42
N GLN A 41 -40.63 -61.75 -47.54
CA GLN A 41 -41.60 -62.08 -48.57
C GLN A 41 -42.61 -63.09 -48.01
N HIS A 42 -43.68 -62.57 -47.40
CA HIS A 42 -44.90 -63.32 -47.17
C HIS A 42 -45.77 -63.24 -48.43
N LEU A 43 -45.88 -64.36 -49.14
CA LEU A 43 -46.76 -64.61 -50.30
C LEU A 43 -48.27 -64.57 -49.94
N THR A 44 -48.68 -63.58 -49.14
CA THR A 44 -50.08 -63.29 -48.77
C THR A 44 -50.43 -61.80 -48.87
N SER A 45 -49.50 -60.97 -49.31
CA SER A 45 -49.74 -59.56 -49.62
C SER A 45 -50.24 -59.46 -51.05
N LEU A 46 -51.52 -59.17 -51.25
CA LEU A 46 -51.91 -58.48 -52.47
C LEU A 46 -51.13 -57.16 -52.46
N ASP A 47 -50.29 -56.92 -53.47
CA ASP A 47 -49.56 -55.66 -53.66
C ASP A 47 -50.54 -54.55 -54.08
N ILE A 48 -51.52 -54.31 -53.21
CA ILE A 48 -52.43 -53.18 -53.26
C ILE A 48 -51.60 -51.99 -52.81
N THR A 49 -51.39 -51.07 -53.74
CA THR A 49 -50.80 -49.77 -53.43
C THR A 49 -51.56 -49.09 -52.29
N SER A 50 -50.90 -48.24 -51.51
CA SER A 50 -51.54 -47.49 -50.41
C SER A 50 -52.73 -46.61 -50.86
N SER A 51 -52.92 -46.44 -52.18
CA SER A 51 -54.02 -45.75 -52.85
C SER A 51 -55.20 -46.66 -53.26
N GLY A 52 -55.12 -47.99 -53.04
CA GLY A 52 -56.21 -48.93 -53.32
C GLY A 52 -56.26 -49.46 -54.76
N TYR A 53 -55.15 -49.38 -55.50
CA TYR A 53 -55.02 -49.88 -56.87
C TYR A 53 -54.25 -51.20 -56.93
N VAL A 54 -54.69 -52.09 -57.82
CA VAL A 54 -54.13 -53.42 -58.04
C VAL A 54 -54.00 -53.68 -59.54
N SER A 55 -52.94 -54.37 -59.95
CA SER A 55 -52.82 -54.81 -61.36
C SER A 55 -53.97 -55.77 -61.73
N SER A 56 -54.50 -55.60 -62.94
CA SER A 56 -55.50 -56.50 -63.54
C SER A 56 -55.06 -57.98 -63.50
N ASP A 57 -53.76 -58.24 -63.69
CA ASP A 57 -53.17 -59.59 -63.62
C ASP A 57 -53.31 -60.21 -62.23
N VAL A 58 -53.03 -59.43 -61.18
CA VAL A 58 -53.12 -59.87 -59.78
C VAL A 58 -54.56 -60.13 -59.38
N VAL A 59 -55.52 -59.39 -59.95
CA VAL A 59 -56.95 -59.61 -59.76
C VAL A 59 -57.41 -60.90 -60.47
N ALA A 60 -56.92 -61.15 -61.69
CA ALA A 60 -57.21 -62.37 -62.43
C ALA A 60 -56.68 -63.61 -61.66
N ASP A 61 -55.45 -63.55 -61.17
CA ASP A 61 -54.84 -64.60 -60.34
C ASP A 61 -55.62 -64.84 -59.04
N LEU A 62 -56.07 -63.76 -58.39
CA LEU A 62 -56.89 -63.83 -57.18
C LEU A 62 -58.24 -64.52 -57.46
N TRP A 63 -58.89 -64.17 -58.56
CA TRP A 63 -60.17 -64.75 -58.98
C TRP A 63 -60.03 -66.21 -59.41
N ASP A 64 -58.99 -66.56 -60.16
CA ASP A 64 -58.68 -67.94 -60.52
C ASP A 64 -58.40 -68.80 -59.27
N ALA A 65 -57.61 -68.29 -58.32
CA ALA A 65 -57.39 -68.94 -57.03
C ALA A 65 -58.65 -69.05 -56.16
N GLY A 66 -59.60 -68.12 -56.36
CA GLY A 66 -60.90 -68.09 -55.70
C GLY A 66 -61.97 -68.96 -56.37
N GLY A 67 -61.66 -69.65 -57.47
CA GLY A 67 -62.58 -70.53 -58.18
C GLY A 67 -63.50 -69.84 -59.19
N VAL A 68 -63.16 -68.62 -59.62
CA VAL A 68 -63.85 -67.92 -60.71
C VAL A 68 -63.43 -68.54 -62.04
N VAL A 69 -64.39 -68.94 -62.86
CA VAL A 69 -64.15 -69.53 -64.18
C VAL A 69 -63.91 -68.41 -65.19
N ASN A 70 -62.82 -68.48 -65.95
CA ASN A 70 -62.45 -67.47 -66.96
C ASN A 70 -62.31 -66.05 -66.37
N ALA A 71 -61.51 -65.89 -65.31
CA ALA A 71 -61.33 -64.61 -64.62
C ALA A 71 -60.89 -63.46 -65.55
N GLY A 72 -59.97 -63.72 -66.47
CA GLY A 72 -59.54 -62.73 -67.47
C GLY A 72 -60.65 -62.31 -68.44
N GLY A 73 -61.52 -63.24 -68.84
CA GLY A 73 -62.71 -62.92 -69.64
C GLY A 73 -63.74 -62.12 -68.86
N LEU A 74 -63.95 -62.43 -67.58
CA LEU A 74 -64.83 -61.66 -66.71
C LEU A 74 -64.33 -60.22 -66.51
N LEU A 75 -63.01 -60.02 -66.37
CA LEU A 75 -62.42 -58.68 -66.33
C LEU A 75 -62.65 -57.92 -67.65
N ALA A 76 -62.49 -58.59 -68.78
CA ALA A 76 -62.76 -58.01 -70.09
C ALA A 76 -64.24 -57.60 -70.25
N ASP A 77 -65.17 -58.44 -69.79
CA ASP A 77 -66.62 -58.18 -69.81
C ASP A 77 -67.01 -56.97 -68.94
N LEU A 78 -66.29 -56.76 -67.82
CA LEU A 78 -66.44 -55.60 -66.94
C LEU A 78 -65.76 -54.33 -67.49
N GLY A 79 -65.15 -54.40 -68.68
CA GLY A 79 -64.49 -53.26 -69.33
C GLY A 79 -63.12 -52.92 -68.73
N VAL A 80 -62.51 -53.84 -67.99
CA VAL A 80 -61.19 -53.65 -67.38
C VAL A 80 -60.09 -53.94 -68.39
N PRO A 81 -59.14 -53.01 -68.62
CA PRO A 81 -58.02 -53.26 -69.52
C PRO A 81 -57.13 -54.38 -68.98
N HIS A 82 -56.61 -55.22 -69.88
CA HIS A 82 -55.87 -56.44 -69.53
C HIS A 82 -54.46 -56.15 -68.97
N SER A 83 -53.99 -54.89 -69.02
CA SER A 83 -52.64 -54.49 -68.57
C SER A 83 -52.67 -53.11 -67.88
N GLY A 84 -53.58 -52.91 -66.93
CA GLY A 84 -53.74 -51.65 -66.21
C GLY A 84 -53.95 -51.85 -64.72
N GLU A 85 -53.79 -50.77 -63.96
CA GLU A 85 -54.17 -50.72 -62.55
C GLU A 85 -55.67 -50.46 -62.42
N VAL A 86 -56.31 -51.19 -61.52
CA VAL A 86 -57.75 -51.12 -61.26
C VAL A 86 -57.94 -50.82 -59.80
N SER A 87 -58.80 -49.84 -59.49
CA SER A 87 -59.17 -49.61 -58.10
C SER A 87 -60.16 -50.69 -57.64
N LEU A 88 -59.88 -51.28 -56.48
CA LEU A 88 -60.73 -52.34 -55.92
C LEU A 88 -62.18 -51.88 -55.70
N SER A 89 -62.36 -50.61 -55.31
CA SER A 89 -63.68 -49.99 -55.12
C SER A 89 -64.45 -49.85 -56.43
N SER A 90 -63.78 -49.47 -57.53
CA SER A 90 -64.43 -49.39 -58.85
C SER A 90 -64.77 -50.77 -59.38
N LEU A 91 -63.89 -51.75 -59.18
CA LEU A 91 -64.14 -53.12 -59.61
C LEU A 91 -65.31 -53.77 -58.87
N ALA A 92 -65.39 -53.55 -57.55
CA ALA A 92 -66.54 -53.99 -56.75
C ALA A 92 -67.86 -53.37 -57.22
N ALA A 93 -67.86 -52.07 -57.55
CA ALA A 93 -69.04 -51.40 -58.08
C ALA A 93 -69.47 -51.92 -59.46
N LEU A 94 -68.50 -52.24 -60.34
CA LEU A 94 -68.76 -52.85 -61.65
C LEU A 94 -69.37 -54.25 -61.50
N LEU A 95 -68.84 -55.07 -60.58
CA LEU A 95 -69.39 -56.38 -60.27
C LEU A 95 -70.81 -56.30 -59.68
N ASP A 96 -71.07 -55.35 -58.79
CA ASP A 96 -72.41 -55.14 -58.21
C ASP A 96 -73.44 -54.77 -59.29
N GLU A 97 -73.05 -53.93 -60.26
CA GLU A 97 -73.92 -53.57 -61.39
C GLU A 97 -74.13 -54.74 -62.34
N GLU A 98 -73.09 -55.54 -62.61
CA GLU A 98 -73.20 -56.73 -63.48
C GLU A 98 -74.09 -57.81 -62.84
N VAL A 99 -73.95 -58.06 -61.53
CA VAL A 99 -74.83 -58.97 -60.77
C VAL A 99 -76.28 -58.47 -60.77
N ARG A 100 -76.51 -57.16 -60.64
CA ARG A 100 -77.84 -56.54 -60.69
C ARG A 100 -78.47 -56.62 -62.09
N SER A 101 -77.68 -56.37 -63.13
CA SER A 101 -78.05 -56.49 -64.54
C SER A 101 -78.47 -57.92 -64.87
N MET A 102 -77.73 -58.93 -64.39
CA MET A 102 -78.09 -60.34 -64.55
C MET A 102 -79.35 -60.74 -63.77
N ALA A 103 -79.56 -60.20 -62.55
CA ALA A 103 -80.77 -60.44 -61.79
C ALA A 103 -82.05 -59.88 -62.47
N ASN A 104 -81.92 -58.73 -63.14
CA ASN A 104 -83.02 -58.08 -63.88
C ASN A 104 -83.36 -58.78 -65.22
N LYS A 105 -82.44 -59.58 -65.78
CA LYS A 105 -82.62 -60.32 -67.05
C LYS A 105 -83.23 -61.74 -66.86
N SER A 106 -83.73 -62.08 -65.67
CA SER A 106 -84.02 -63.45 -65.20
C SER A 106 -85.20 -64.22 -65.85
N ASN A 107 -85.48 -64.02 -67.15
CA ASN A 107 -86.37 -64.90 -67.92
C ASN A 107 -85.64 -66.04 -68.67
N GLN A 108 -84.33 -66.29 -68.41
CA GLN A 108 -83.57 -67.39 -69.03
C GLN A 108 -82.70 -68.18 -68.02
N PRO A 109 -82.54 -69.51 -68.17
CA PRO A 109 -81.99 -70.40 -67.16
C PRO A 109 -80.52 -70.79 -67.46
N SER A 110 -79.56 -69.91 -67.14
CA SER A 110 -78.17 -70.36 -66.95
C SER A 110 -77.65 -69.82 -65.62
N PRO A 111 -77.63 -70.62 -64.54
CA PRO A 111 -77.13 -70.18 -63.23
C PRO A 111 -75.60 -69.97 -63.19
N SER A 112 -74.86 -70.43 -64.21
CA SER A 112 -73.40 -70.41 -64.24
C SER A 112 -72.76 -69.00 -64.25
N PRO A 113 -73.13 -68.03 -65.13
CA PRO A 113 -72.51 -66.71 -65.15
C PRO A 113 -72.81 -65.87 -63.89
N GLN A 114 -74.03 -66.00 -63.35
CA GLN A 114 -74.43 -65.28 -62.14
C GLN A 114 -73.66 -65.78 -60.91
N VAL A 115 -73.53 -67.11 -60.76
CA VAL A 115 -72.73 -67.72 -59.69
C VAL A 115 -71.26 -67.32 -59.83
N ASN A 116 -70.74 -67.21 -61.05
CA ASN A 116 -69.35 -66.82 -61.32
C ASN A 116 -69.05 -65.37 -60.90
N ALA A 117 -69.91 -64.41 -61.26
CA ALA A 117 -69.76 -63.01 -60.85
C ALA A 117 -69.95 -62.81 -59.34
N LEU A 118 -70.88 -63.54 -58.71
CA LEU A 118 -71.03 -63.55 -57.25
C LEU A 118 -69.80 -64.13 -56.55
N THR A 119 -69.19 -65.18 -57.12
CA THR A 119 -67.94 -65.76 -56.60
C THR A 119 -66.80 -64.75 -56.74
N ALA A 120 -66.68 -64.06 -57.87
CA ALA A 120 -65.69 -63.00 -58.07
C ALA A 120 -65.87 -61.83 -57.08
N ALA A 121 -67.10 -61.37 -56.86
CA ALA A 121 -67.42 -60.34 -55.88
C ALA A 121 -67.08 -60.76 -54.45
N LEU A 122 -67.39 -62.01 -54.08
CA LEU A 122 -67.07 -62.56 -52.76
C LEU A 122 -65.55 -62.65 -52.54
N VAL A 123 -64.81 -63.17 -53.52
CA VAL A 123 -63.35 -63.31 -53.46
C VAL A 123 -62.69 -61.93 -53.37
N LEU A 124 -63.16 -60.96 -54.16
CA LEU A 124 -62.70 -59.57 -54.11
C LEU A 124 -62.98 -58.92 -52.75
N ALA A 125 -64.18 -59.11 -52.19
CA ALA A 125 -64.55 -58.58 -50.88
C ALA A 125 -63.71 -59.20 -49.75
N GLN A 126 -63.43 -60.50 -49.79
CA GLN A 126 -62.57 -61.18 -48.82
C GLN A 126 -61.12 -60.68 -48.90
N ALA A 127 -60.59 -60.49 -50.11
CA ALA A 127 -59.29 -59.89 -50.33
C ALA A 127 -59.21 -58.46 -49.78
N HIS A 128 -60.21 -57.63 -50.08
CA HIS A 128 -60.29 -56.26 -49.61
C HIS A 128 -60.39 -56.17 -48.08
N LEU A 129 -61.17 -57.04 -47.43
CA LEU A 129 -61.25 -57.13 -45.97
C LEU A 129 -59.92 -57.54 -45.34
N LYS A 130 -59.20 -58.49 -45.94
CA LYS A 130 -57.87 -58.92 -45.44
C LYS A 130 -56.85 -57.79 -45.56
N TRP A 131 -56.82 -57.09 -46.69
CA TRP A 131 -55.92 -55.95 -46.89
C TRP A 131 -56.23 -54.80 -45.93
N THR A 132 -57.49 -54.37 -45.84
CA THR A 132 -57.88 -53.28 -44.92
C THR A 132 -57.55 -53.61 -43.47
N ARG A 133 -57.74 -54.87 -43.05
CA ARG A 133 -57.32 -55.34 -41.74
C ARG A 133 -55.81 -55.25 -41.54
N SER A 134 -55.01 -55.70 -42.50
CA SER A 134 -53.55 -55.61 -42.44
C SER A 134 -53.07 -54.16 -42.37
N CYS A 135 -53.67 -53.26 -43.15
CA CYS A 135 -53.37 -51.83 -43.08
C CYS A 135 -53.73 -51.25 -41.71
N LEU A 136 -54.89 -51.62 -41.15
CA LEU A 136 -55.27 -51.18 -39.81
C LEU A 136 -54.26 -51.67 -38.74
N GLU A 137 -53.87 -52.94 -38.81
CA GLU A 137 -52.86 -53.53 -37.90
C GLU A 137 -51.50 -52.82 -38.05
N GLN A 138 -51.07 -52.50 -39.27
CA GLN A 138 -49.85 -51.73 -39.50
C GLN A 138 -49.95 -50.30 -38.94
N MET A 139 -51.01 -49.57 -39.27
CA MET A 139 -51.21 -48.19 -38.83
C MET A 139 -51.34 -48.09 -37.31
N THR A 140 -51.98 -49.08 -36.67
CA THR A 140 -52.06 -49.14 -35.21
C THR A 140 -50.70 -49.39 -34.58
N GLY A 141 -49.89 -50.30 -35.13
CA GLY A 141 -48.51 -50.53 -34.68
C GLY A 141 -47.60 -49.31 -34.86
N GLU A 142 -47.69 -48.61 -35.99
CA GLU A 142 -46.94 -47.37 -36.23
C GLU A 142 -47.35 -46.27 -35.25
N ARG A 143 -48.66 -46.09 -35.01
CA ARG A 143 -49.19 -45.14 -34.04
C ARG A 143 -48.71 -45.45 -32.63
N ASP A 144 -48.77 -46.72 -32.21
CA ASP A 144 -48.36 -47.12 -30.87
C ASP A 144 -46.85 -46.93 -30.67
N LYS A 145 -46.05 -47.23 -31.69
CA LYS A 145 -44.61 -46.97 -31.69
C LYS A 145 -44.32 -45.47 -31.59
N LEU A 146 -44.96 -44.64 -32.39
CA LEU A 146 -44.79 -43.19 -32.33
C LEU A 146 -45.19 -42.62 -30.97
N HIS A 147 -46.25 -43.15 -30.33
CA HIS A 147 -46.61 -42.76 -28.97
C HIS A 147 -45.54 -43.15 -27.95
N SER A 148 -44.96 -44.35 -28.06
CA SER A 148 -43.86 -44.78 -27.19
C SER A 148 -42.62 -43.91 -27.38
N ASP A 149 -42.21 -43.68 -28.63
CA ASP A 149 -41.04 -42.87 -28.97
C ASP A 149 -41.22 -41.41 -28.48
N LEU A 150 -42.43 -40.85 -28.62
CA LEU A 150 -42.76 -39.52 -28.10
C LEU A 150 -42.72 -39.47 -26.57
N ALA A 151 -43.24 -40.49 -25.89
CA ALA A 151 -43.20 -40.57 -24.43
C ALA A 151 -41.75 -40.64 -23.91
N GLU A 152 -40.90 -41.47 -24.54
CA GLU A 152 -39.48 -41.55 -24.20
C GLU A 152 -38.75 -40.24 -24.48
N ALA A 153 -39.01 -39.59 -25.61
CA ALA A 153 -38.41 -38.31 -25.96
C ALA A 153 -38.78 -37.22 -24.94
N ASN A 154 -40.05 -37.15 -24.52
CA ASN A 154 -40.53 -36.22 -23.49
C ASN A 154 -39.91 -36.51 -22.12
N GLN A 155 -39.77 -37.78 -21.74
CA GLN A 155 -39.10 -38.17 -20.51
C GLN A 155 -37.63 -37.74 -20.52
N ARG A 156 -36.90 -38.00 -21.61
CA ARG A 156 -35.51 -37.56 -21.78
C ARG A 156 -35.40 -36.03 -21.72
N ALA A 157 -36.30 -35.31 -22.38
CA ALA A 157 -36.32 -33.84 -22.34
C ALA A 157 -36.55 -33.30 -20.92
N THR A 158 -37.42 -33.95 -20.15
CA THR A 158 -37.69 -33.58 -18.75
C THR A 158 -36.48 -33.83 -17.85
N LEU A 159 -35.80 -34.97 -18.01
CA LEU A 159 -34.57 -35.27 -17.26
C LEU A 159 -33.46 -34.27 -17.60
N LEU A 160 -33.27 -33.94 -18.88
CA LEU A 160 -32.29 -32.94 -19.30
C LEU A 160 -32.61 -31.54 -18.72
N ALA A 161 -33.88 -31.15 -18.68
CA ALA A 161 -34.28 -29.90 -18.05
C ALA A 161 -33.94 -29.88 -16.55
N GLN A 162 -34.23 -30.97 -15.83
CA GLN A 162 -33.88 -31.12 -14.42
C GLN A 162 -32.37 -31.09 -14.19
N GLU A 163 -31.58 -31.77 -15.03
CA GLU A 163 -30.12 -31.77 -14.93
C GLU A 163 -29.51 -30.38 -15.13
N VAL A 164 -30.06 -29.60 -16.07
CA VAL A 164 -29.66 -28.22 -16.32
C VAL A 164 -29.99 -27.33 -15.12
N ASP A 165 -31.21 -27.43 -14.58
CA ASP A 165 -31.63 -26.67 -13.40
C ASP A 165 -30.75 -27.00 -12.18
N ASP A 166 -30.48 -28.29 -11.95
CA ASP A 166 -29.61 -28.76 -10.88
C ASP A 166 -28.16 -28.26 -11.03
N ARG A 167 -27.64 -28.26 -12.26
CA ARG A 167 -26.30 -27.73 -12.56
C ARG A 167 -26.27 -26.23 -12.32
N HIS A 168 -27.26 -25.48 -12.77
CA HIS A 168 -27.36 -24.05 -12.52
C HIS A 168 -27.46 -23.75 -11.02
N ALA A 169 -28.31 -24.46 -10.28
CA ALA A 169 -28.43 -24.30 -8.83
C ALA A 169 -27.12 -24.62 -8.09
N ARG A 170 -26.37 -25.64 -8.53
CA ARG A 170 -25.03 -25.93 -7.97
C ARG A 170 -24.02 -24.83 -8.29
N MET A 171 -23.98 -24.36 -9.54
CA MET A 171 -23.06 -23.32 -9.98
C MET A 171 -23.33 -22.00 -9.26
N GLU A 172 -24.59 -21.62 -9.14
CA GLU A 172 -24.99 -20.40 -8.45
C GLU A 172 -24.63 -20.46 -6.96
N ARG A 173 -24.92 -21.57 -6.28
CA ARG A 173 -24.52 -21.76 -4.87
C ARG A 173 -22.99 -21.69 -4.69
N ALA A 174 -22.23 -22.30 -5.58
CA ALA A 174 -20.77 -22.26 -5.52
C ALA A 174 -20.25 -20.83 -5.73
N SER A 175 -20.80 -20.10 -6.71
CA SER A 175 -20.47 -18.70 -6.98
C SER A 175 -20.80 -17.80 -5.79
N GLN A 176 -22.01 -17.92 -5.23
CA GLN A 176 -22.43 -17.17 -4.05
C GLN A 176 -21.53 -17.45 -2.84
N MET A 177 -21.11 -18.71 -2.63
CA MET A 177 -20.19 -19.06 -1.56
C MET A 177 -18.80 -18.43 -1.79
N GLN A 178 -18.30 -18.47 -3.02
CA GLN A 178 -17.02 -17.85 -3.37
C GLN A 178 -17.04 -16.34 -3.16
N ILE A 179 -18.13 -15.66 -3.56
CA ILE A 179 -18.33 -14.23 -3.33
C ILE A 179 -18.31 -13.93 -1.83
N LYS A 180 -19.11 -14.65 -1.03
CA LYS A 180 -19.16 -14.48 0.44
C LYS A 180 -17.80 -14.66 1.10
N LEU A 181 -17.03 -15.68 0.68
CA LEU A 181 -15.70 -15.92 1.22
C LEU A 181 -14.72 -14.79 0.87
N LEU A 182 -14.79 -14.26 -0.36
CA LEU A 182 -13.97 -13.12 -0.78
C LEU A 182 -14.36 -11.84 -0.03
N GLU A 183 -15.66 -11.57 0.12
CA GLU A 183 -16.17 -10.43 0.90
C GLU A 183 -15.72 -10.52 2.36
N GLN A 184 -15.82 -11.70 2.98
CA GLN A 184 -15.35 -11.92 4.34
C GLN A 184 -13.84 -11.68 4.45
N ARG A 185 -13.04 -12.24 3.54
CA ARG A 185 -11.58 -12.05 3.53
C ARG A 185 -11.21 -10.57 3.39
N HIS A 186 -11.87 -9.85 2.49
CA HIS A 186 -11.62 -8.42 2.30
C HIS A 186 -12.05 -7.61 3.53
N ALA A 187 -13.20 -7.93 4.13
CA ALA A 187 -13.64 -7.28 5.37
C ALA A 187 -12.66 -7.51 6.52
N GLU A 188 -12.12 -8.71 6.67
CA GLU A 188 -11.08 -9.04 7.64
C GLU A 188 -9.78 -8.28 7.36
N GLN A 189 -9.32 -8.21 6.11
CA GLN A 189 -8.14 -7.44 5.71
C GLN A 189 -8.31 -5.94 6.01
N VAL A 190 -9.47 -5.37 5.67
CA VAL A 190 -9.78 -3.96 5.97
C VAL A 190 -9.79 -3.73 7.48
N LYS A 191 -10.39 -4.63 8.26
CA LYS A 191 -10.39 -4.54 9.72
C LYS A 191 -8.98 -4.59 10.30
N GLN A 192 -8.13 -5.49 9.81
CA GLN A 192 -6.73 -5.61 10.24
C GLN A 192 -5.93 -4.34 9.90
N LEU A 193 -6.02 -3.86 8.65
CA LEU A 193 -5.33 -2.64 8.21
C LEU A 193 -5.82 -1.40 8.95
N SER A 194 -7.13 -1.29 9.17
CA SER A 194 -7.70 -0.19 9.96
C SER A 194 -7.20 -0.24 11.40
N GLY A 195 -7.13 -1.43 12.01
CA GLY A 195 -6.55 -1.61 13.35
C GLY A 195 -5.07 -1.20 13.40
N GLN A 196 -4.28 -1.63 12.43
CA GLN A 196 -2.86 -1.26 12.33
C GLN A 196 -2.70 0.25 12.16
N LEU A 197 -3.48 0.88 11.28
CA LEU A 197 -3.46 2.33 11.07
C LEU A 197 -3.80 3.08 12.36
N THR A 198 -4.80 2.63 13.11
CA THR A 198 -5.16 3.25 14.39
C THR A 198 -4.02 3.11 15.41
N MET A 199 -3.38 1.94 15.48
CA MET A 199 -2.25 1.72 16.38
C MET A 199 -1.05 2.58 16.01
N ASP A 200 -0.70 2.66 14.72
CA ASP A 200 0.42 3.48 14.24
C ASP A 200 0.16 4.97 14.48
N ARG A 201 -1.09 5.43 14.26
CA ARG A 201 -1.50 6.81 14.58
C ARG A 201 -1.35 7.09 16.07
N ASP A 202 -1.80 6.19 16.93
CA ASP A 202 -1.72 6.37 18.38
C ASP A 202 -0.26 6.33 18.87
N GLN A 203 0.60 5.50 18.27
CA GLN A 203 2.04 5.51 18.52
C GLN A 203 2.72 6.82 18.08
N LEU A 204 2.40 7.31 16.88
CA LEU A 204 2.93 8.57 16.36
C LEU A 204 2.50 9.74 17.22
N THR A 205 1.22 9.82 17.60
CA THR A 205 0.73 10.89 18.49
C THR A 205 1.41 10.86 19.86
N ALA A 206 1.60 9.67 20.46
CA ALA A 206 2.35 9.53 21.70
C ALA A 206 3.82 9.95 21.56
N ALA A 207 4.47 9.60 20.45
CA ALA A 207 5.84 10.00 20.15
C ALA A 207 5.96 11.53 19.98
N THR A 208 5.04 12.14 19.24
CA THR A 208 4.98 13.60 19.04
C THR A 208 4.81 14.32 20.37
N LEU A 209 3.84 13.90 21.21
CA LEU A 209 3.63 14.50 22.54
C LEU A 209 4.89 14.38 23.43
N ARG A 210 5.60 13.25 23.37
CA ARG A 210 6.84 13.06 24.12
C ARG A 210 7.95 13.99 23.63
N LEU A 211 8.06 14.20 22.32
CA LEU A 211 9.03 15.12 21.74
C LEU A 211 8.70 16.58 22.05
N GLU A 212 7.42 16.97 21.97
CA GLU A 212 6.94 18.29 22.37
C GLU A 212 7.27 18.59 23.84
N LYS A 213 7.04 17.63 24.74
CA LYS A 213 7.40 17.77 26.15
C LYS A 213 8.91 17.96 26.35
N LYS A 214 9.74 17.18 25.63
CA LYS A 214 11.21 17.34 25.69
C LYS A 214 11.66 18.69 25.15
N LEU A 215 11.07 19.14 24.04
CA LEU A 215 11.35 20.44 23.44
C LEU A 215 11.02 21.56 24.43
N ALA A 216 9.86 21.51 25.08
CA ALA A 216 9.47 22.50 26.08
C ALA A 216 10.44 22.55 27.28
N LEU A 217 10.89 21.39 27.77
CA LEU A 217 11.89 21.33 28.85
C LEU A 217 13.23 21.93 28.42
N GLN A 218 13.70 21.60 27.21
CA GLN A 218 14.94 22.17 26.67
C GLN A 218 14.85 23.68 26.46
N GLN A 219 13.69 24.19 26.02
CA GLN A 219 13.46 25.63 25.89
C GLN A 219 13.47 26.33 27.25
N GLU A 220 12.90 25.70 28.30
CA GLU A 220 12.96 26.23 29.66
C GLU A 220 14.39 26.24 30.21
N GLU A 221 15.15 25.17 30.01
CA GLU A 221 16.57 25.09 30.38
C GLU A 221 17.41 26.14 29.63
N GLU A 222 17.20 26.30 28.33
CA GLU A 222 17.87 27.32 27.53
C GLU A 222 17.54 28.74 28.04
N ALA A 223 16.28 29.01 28.36
CA ALA A 223 15.87 30.30 28.92
C ALA A 223 16.52 30.58 30.28
N LYS A 224 16.62 29.56 31.16
CA LYS A 224 17.33 29.66 32.44
C LYS A 224 18.81 29.95 32.24
N LEU A 225 19.49 29.16 31.41
CA LEU A 225 20.92 29.36 31.14
C LEU A 225 21.21 30.72 30.51
N ARG A 226 20.32 31.22 29.64
CA ARG A 226 20.43 32.58 29.08
C ARG A 226 20.28 33.66 30.16
N ALA A 227 19.34 33.49 31.10
CA ALA A 227 19.17 34.42 32.22
C ALA A 227 20.40 34.39 33.16
N ASP A 228 20.91 33.21 33.48
CA ASP A 228 22.10 33.03 34.32
C ASP A 228 23.34 33.66 33.66
N LEU A 229 23.53 33.45 32.35
CA LEU A 229 24.60 34.10 31.57
C LEU A 229 24.51 35.62 31.64
N HIS A 230 23.30 36.18 31.47
CA HIS A 230 23.11 37.62 31.54
C HIS A 230 23.39 38.18 32.94
N SER A 231 22.97 37.45 33.99
CA SER A 231 23.28 37.81 35.38
C SER A 231 24.78 37.80 35.65
N LEU A 232 25.48 36.75 35.20
CA LEU A 232 26.92 36.63 35.40
C LEU A 232 27.69 37.69 34.61
N GLN A 233 27.25 38.04 33.39
CA GLN A 233 27.80 39.16 32.64
C GLN A 233 27.67 40.48 33.40
N ALA A 234 26.49 40.77 33.96
CA ALA A 234 26.27 41.97 34.75
C ALA A 234 27.13 42.02 36.03
N GLU A 235 27.32 40.87 36.69
CA GLU A 235 28.22 40.75 37.85
C GLU A 235 29.68 40.98 37.43
N CYS A 236 30.14 40.37 36.33
CA CYS A 236 31.48 40.62 35.78
C CYS A 236 31.70 42.09 35.45
N GLU A 237 30.75 42.75 34.77
CA GLU A 237 30.85 44.19 34.46
C GLU A 237 30.91 45.05 35.74
N THR A 238 30.21 44.64 36.80
CA THR A 238 30.24 45.33 38.09
C THR A 238 31.61 45.14 38.77
N MET A 239 32.11 43.90 38.82
CA MET A 239 33.44 43.58 39.35
C MET A 239 34.57 44.24 38.56
N GLU A 240 34.44 44.38 37.24
CA GLU A 240 35.39 45.12 36.39
C GLU A 240 35.42 46.61 36.76
N LYS A 241 34.25 47.24 36.95
CA LYS A 241 34.16 48.63 37.41
C LYS A 241 34.75 48.83 38.81
N GLU A 242 34.48 47.90 39.73
CA GLU A 242 35.06 47.93 41.08
C GLU A 242 36.59 47.79 41.06
N ASN A 243 37.12 46.85 40.27
CA ASN A 243 38.57 46.71 40.08
C ASN A 243 39.21 47.96 39.48
N GLN A 244 38.53 48.60 38.51
CA GLN A 244 39.01 49.84 37.92
C GLN A 244 39.06 50.97 38.95
N CYS A 245 37.99 51.15 39.73
CA CYS A 245 37.93 52.13 40.83
C CYS A 245 39.03 51.89 41.89
N LEU A 246 39.23 50.63 42.31
CA LEU A 246 40.29 50.28 43.26
C LEU A 246 41.69 50.53 42.69
N SER A 247 41.91 50.26 41.40
CA SER A 247 43.19 50.56 40.73
C SER A 247 43.46 52.07 40.66
N GLU A 248 42.43 52.87 40.40
CA GLU A 248 42.52 54.34 40.42
C GLU A 248 42.88 54.85 41.82
N GLN A 249 42.20 54.34 42.87
CA GLN A 249 42.52 54.66 44.26
C GLN A 249 43.94 54.24 44.66
N LEU A 250 44.37 53.06 44.22
CA LEU A 250 45.74 52.58 44.47
C LEU A 250 46.77 53.52 43.84
N ALA A 251 46.57 53.91 42.58
CA ALA A 251 47.45 54.85 41.88
C ALA A 251 47.49 56.22 42.57
N GLU A 252 46.35 56.71 43.09
CA GLU A 252 46.30 57.94 43.88
C GLU A 252 47.10 57.81 45.19
N CYS A 253 46.90 56.73 45.94
CA CYS A 253 47.66 56.44 47.16
C CYS A 253 49.17 56.32 46.89
N GLU A 254 49.58 55.65 45.80
CA GLU A 254 50.98 55.59 45.38
C GLU A 254 51.53 56.97 45.06
N GLY A 255 50.77 57.82 44.37
CA GLY A 255 51.13 59.21 44.10
C GLY A 255 51.33 60.03 45.38
N ILE A 256 50.44 59.88 46.36
CA ILE A 256 50.57 60.50 47.69
C ILE A 256 51.81 60.00 48.41
N LYS A 257 52.05 58.69 48.39
CA LYS A 257 53.23 58.06 49.01
C LYS A 257 54.53 58.62 48.43
N ILE A 258 54.66 58.68 47.11
CA ILE A 258 55.84 59.26 46.44
C ILE A 258 56.04 60.72 46.84
N ARG A 259 54.96 61.50 46.92
CA ARG A 259 55.03 62.90 47.35
C ARG A 259 55.52 63.03 48.80
N ALA A 260 55.00 62.19 49.69
CA ALA A 260 55.46 62.12 51.08
C ALA A 260 56.92 61.68 51.20
N GLU A 261 57.39 60.75 50.36
CA GLU A 261 58.81 60.34 50.29
C GLU A 261 59.71 61.51 49.83
N ILE A 262 59.27 62.30 48.84
CA ILE A 262 59.98 63.52 48.40
C ILE A 262 60.02 64.55 49.53
N ASP A 263 58.89 64.83 50.16
CA ASP A 263 58.80 65.78 51.27
C ASP A 263 59.69 65.33 52.45
N HIS A 264 59.72 64.03 52.74
CA HIS A 264 60.61 63.47 53.77
C HIS A 264 62.10 63.68 53.43
N LEU A 265 62.50 63.45 52.18
CA LEU A 265 63.87 63.75 51.73
C LEU A 265 64.21 65.23 51.84
N GLN A 266 63.28 66.13 51.49
CA GLN A 266 63.46 67.57 51.66
C GLN A 266 63.61 67.94 53.14
N ILE A 267 62.78 67.37 54.02
CA ILE A 267 62.91 67.57 55.48
C ILE A 267 64.27 67.08 55.97
N GLN A 268 64.75 65.92 55.52
CA GLN A 268 66.08 65.41 55.88
C GLN A 268 67.20 66.36 55.41
N GLN A 269 67.12 66.89 54.19
CA GLN A 269 68.08 67.88 53.69
C GLN A 269 68.04 69.18 54.50
N LEU A 270 66.85 69.67 54.84
CA LEU A 270 66.69 70.84 55.71
C LEU A 270 67.25 70.58 57.11
N GLN A 271 67.04 69.40 57.69
CA GLN A 271 67.63 69.01 58.97
C GLN A 271 69.16 68.99 58.92
N GLN A 272 69.76 68.41 57.86
CA GLN A 272 71.22 68.47 57.65
C GLN A 272 71.69 69.92 57.56
N ARG A 273 70.97 70.78 56.83
CA ARG A 273 71.32 72.19 56.72
C ARG A 273 71.20 72.94 58.04
N VAL A 274 70.18 72.63 58.85
CA VAL A 274 70.04 73.17 60.21
C VAL A 274 71.23 72.73 61.07
N GLN A 275 71.61 71.46 61.03
CA GLN A 275 72.76 70.95 61.78
C GLN A 275 74.09 71.61 61.35
N GLU A 276 74.29 71.83 60.04
CA GLU A 276 75.43 72.60 59.53
C GLU A 276 75.41 74.04 60.05
N LEU A 277 74.25 74.71 60.03
CA LEU A 277 74.10 76.08 60.54
C LEU A 277 74.30 76.15 62.06
N GLU A 278 73.83 75.16 62.82
CA GLU A 278 74.09 75.03 64.25
C GLU A 278 75.58 74.86 64.52
N SER A 279 76.28 73.98 63.79
CA SER A 279 77.74 73.81 63.92
C SER A 279 78.52 75.08 63.54
N SER A 280 78.06 75.82 62.53
CA SER A 280 78.62 77.13 62.15
C SER A 280 78.33 78.18 63.23
N SER A 281 77.14 78.15 63.83
CA SER A 281 76.77 79.03 64.94
C SER A 281 77.63 78.77 66.19
N GLU A 282 77.93 77.51 66.50
CA GLU A 282 78.87 77.11 67.56
C GLU A 282 80.29 77.61 67.26
N GLN A 283 80.76 77.51 66.00
CA GLN A 283 82.04 78.07 65.57
C GLN A 283 82.07 79.59 65.73
N VAL A 284 81.00 80.29 65.34
CA VAL A 284 80.85 81.73 65.53
C VAL A 284 80.82 82.08 67.02
N GLN A 285 80.11 81.34 67.86
CA GLN A 285 80.13 81.53 69.31
C GLN A 285 81.52 81.35 69.90
N SER A 286 82.27 80.32 69.49
CA SER A 286 83.68 80.14 69.85
C SER A 286 84.54 81.33 69.43
N LEU A 287 84.37 81.85 68.21
CA LEU A 287 85.09 83.03 67.74
C LEU A 287 84.71 84.30 68.52
N VAL A 288 83.43 84.45 68.89
CA VAL A 288 82.95 85.53 69.75
C VAL A 288 83.55 85.42 71.15
N GLU A 289 83.63 84.22 71.73
CA GLU A 289 84.35 84.00 72.99
C GLU A 289 85.84 84.32 72.88
N GLN A 290 86.50 83.92 71.79
CA GLN A 290 87.90 84.26 71.55
C GLN A 290 88.08 85.78 71.40
N LEU A 291 87.19 86.46 70.69
CA LEU A 291 87.17 87.92 70.61
C LEU A 291 86.94 88.57 71.97
N ALA A 292 86.06 88.03 72.80
CA ALA A 292 85.82 88.52 74.16
C ALA A 292 87.06 88.32 75.05
N ARG A 293 87.77 87.19 74.93
CA ARG A 293 89.05 86.94 75.62
C ARG A 293 90.13 87.91 75.15
N LEU A 294 90.27 88.10 73.84
CA LEU A 294 91.22 89.06 73.27
C LEU A 294 90.88 90.50 73.66
N GLN A 295 89.59 90.87 73.73
CA GLN A 295 89.15 92.16 74.25
C GLN A 295 89.53 92.32 75.73
N ALA A 296 89.27 91.30 76.56
CA ALA A 296 89.66 91.33 77.98
C ALA A 296 91.18 91.42 78.17
N GLU A 297 91.95 90.77 77.29
CA GLU A 297 93.41 90.90 77.26
C GLU A 297 93.84 92.30 76.81
N ASN A 298 93.18 92.88 75.81
CA ASN A 298 93.44 94.24 75.35
C ASN A 298 93.09 95.28 76.41
N THR A 299 91.99 95.10 77.15
CA THR A 299 91.65 95.95 78.30
C THR A 299 92.67 95.76 79.42
N GLY A 300 93.08 94.53 79.75
CA GLY A 300 94.12 94.29 80.76
C GLY A 300 95.49 94.85 80.37
N LEU A 301 95.81 94.87 79.07
CA LEU A 301 97.01 95.52 78.54
C LEU A 301 96.89 97.04 78.56
N ARG A 302 95.69 97.60 78.30
CA ARG A 302 95.41 99.03 78.49
C ARG A 302 95.55 99.44 79.94
N ASP A 303 94.95 98.71 80.87
CA ASP A 303 95.05 99.00 82.30
C ASP A 303 96.52 98.96 82.78
N ARG A 304 97.32 98.00 82.29
CA ARG A 304 98.76 97.98 82.53
C ARG A 304 99.50 99.17 81.91
N ASN A 305 99.09 99.61 80.72
CA ASN A 305 99.68 100.78 80.07
C ASN A 305 99.35 102.06 80.84
N ASP A 306 98.11 102.17 81.32
CA ASP A 306 97.65 103.28 82.15
C ASP A 306 98.38 103.28 83.50
N GLU A 307 98.59 102.12 84.12
CA GLU A 307 99.35 102.00 85.37
C GLU A 307 100.85 102.36 85.17
N LEU A 308 101.46 101.92 84.07
CA LEU A 308 102.82 102.33 83.69
C LEU A 308 102.89 103.84 83.41
N THR A 309 101.87 104.42 82.78
CA THR A 309 101.77 105.86 82.49
C THR A 309 101.70 106.66 83.80
N ILE A 310 100.90 106.21 84.76
CA ILE A 310 100.82 106.82 86.10
C ILE A 310 102.17 106.70 86.83
N GLN A 311 102.88 105.58 86.71
CA GLN A 311 104.21 105.43 87.31
C GLN A 311 105.24 106.39 86.68
N VAL A 312 105.17 106.63 85.37
CA VAL A 312 106.01 107.62 84.67
C VAL A 312 105.69 109.04 85.12
N GLU A 313 104.41 109.39 85.26
CA GLU A 313 103.98 110.71 85.74
C GLU A 313 104.43 110.98 87.19
N ASN A 314 104.38 109.96 88.06
CA ASN A 314 104.81 110.07 89.46
C ASN A 314 106.33 110.28 89.61
N LEU A 315 107.13 109.64 88.74
CA LEU A 315 108.58 109.86 88.68
C LEU A 315 108.92 111.26 88.13
N THR A 316 108.15 111.75 87.16
CA THR A 316 108.32 113.09 86.58
C THR A 316 107.96 114.20 87.59
N ALA A 317 106.93 113.99 88.42
CA ALA A 317 106.55 114.92 89.48
C ALA A 317 107.61 115.02 90.60
N ARG A 318 108.31 113.92 90.92
CA ARG A 318 109.41 113.92 91.91
C ARG A 318 110.67 114.62 91.42
N LEU A 319 110.92 114.62 90.12
CA LEU A 319 112.06 115.31 89.50
C LEU A 319 111.82 116.84 89.45
N ASN A 320 110.58 117.26 89.19
CA ASN A 320 110.23 118.68 89.12
C ASN A 320 110.19 119.38 90.49
N PHE A 321 109.91 118.65 91.59
CA PHE A 321 109.96 119.22 92.95
C PHE A 321 111.40 119.42 93.46
N SER A 322 112.37 118.64 92.96
CA SER A 322 113.78 118.73 93.38
C SER A 322 114.55 119.88 92.72
N ILE A 323 114.09 120.40 91.57
CA ILE A 323 114.79 121.45 90.81
C ILE A 323 114.38 122.86 91.27
N ALA A 324 113.15 123.05 91.76
CA ALA A 324 112.66 124.37 92.18
C ALA A 324 113.28 124.86 93.51
N CYS A 325 113.72 123.97 94.40
CA CYS A 325 114.31 124.34 95.69
C CYS A 325 115.79 124.75 95.64
N THR A 326 116.49 124.57 94.51
CA THR A 326 117.94 124.84 94.40
C THR A 326 118.33 126.15 93.73
N ILE A 327 117.41 126.96 93.21
CA ILE A 327 117.75 128.24 92.52
C ILE A 327 117.52 129.48 93.41
N THR A 328 116.99 129.34 94.63
CA THR A 328 116.77 130.48 95.56
C THR A 328 118.00 130.87 96.40
N ILE A 329 119.13 130.16 96.31
CA ILE A 329 120.33 130.46 97.12
C ILE A 329 121.59 130.37 96.26
N LEU A 330 121.87 131.43 95.48
CA LEU A 330 123.22 131.88 95.08
C LEU A 330 123.12 133.15 94.19
N SER A 331 123.39 134.30 94.82
CA SER A 331 124.27 135.42 94.36
C SER A 331 124.12 136.01 92.94
N GLY A 332 124.11 137.33 92.71
CA GLY A 332 124.78 138.40 93.46
C GLY A 332 126.08 138.85 92.76
N SER A 333 126.17 140.17 92.48
CA SER A 333 127.32 140.99 92.03
C SER A 333 127.42 141.40 90.54
N TRP A 334 127.33 142.74 90.37
CA TRP A 334 127.50 143.63 89.20
C TRP A 334 126.28 143.82 88.30
#